data_AF-A0ABD5CBT8-F1
#
_entry.id   AF-A0ABD5CBT8-F1
#
_cell.length_a   1.000
_cell.length_b   1.000
_cell.length_c   1.000
_cell.angle_alpha   90.00
_cell.angle_beta   90.00
_cell.angle_gamma   90.00
#
_symmetry.space_group_name_H-M   'P 1'
#
loop_
_entity.id
_entity.type
_entity.pdbx_description
1 polymer ?
#
loop_
_entity_poly.entity_id
_entity_poly.type
_entity_poly.pdbx_seq_one_letter_code
_entity_poly.pdbx_strand_id
1 'polypeptide(L)'
;MMRCLVLDDTSKVANTFSFGLRTVNGANECSEYGRQVLYQVQANFEFIRRYMEGGPTAVPPVKKYLPREPSLRNSMRVWFYGLGDIGRASSALRAFSFVMSGPVFLLSVLHYIAQLTSREPVWPPEVEAACRDTQATPLVRA
;
A
#
# COMPACT_ATOMS: atom_id res chain seq x y z
N MET A 1 -3.68 7.10 -12.55
CA MET A 1 -2.41 6.73 -13.15
C MET A 1 -1.73 8.06 -13.20
N MET A 2 -0.90 8.34 -12.20
CA MET A 2 -0.19 9.61 -12.20
C MET A 2 0.95 9.49 -13.19
N ARG A 3 1.06 10.49 -14.07
CA ARG A 3 2.09 10.55 -15.08
C ARG A 3 3.19 11.44 -14.52
N CYS A 4 4.33 10.84 -14.23
CA CYS A 4 5.50 11.54 -13.75
C CYS A 4 6.39 11.90 -14.93
N LEU A 5 6.94 13.10 -14.86
CA LEU A 5 7.84 13.64 -15.87
C LEU A 5 9.27 13.52 -15.32
N VAL A 6 10.14 12.86 -16.08
CA VAL A 6 11.58 12.87 -15.82
C VAL A 6 12.13 14.06 -16.59
N LEU A 7 12.74 15.00 -15.88
CA LEU A 7 13.34 16.18 -16.46
C LEU A 7 14.84 15.94 -16.70
N ASP A 8 15.40 16.52 -17.77
CA ASP A 8 16.84 16.65 -17.96
C ASP A 8 17.42 17.81 -17.14
N ASP A 9 18.75 17.97 -17.20
CA ASP A 9 19.47 19.05 -16.51
C ASP A 9 19.05 20.47 -16.96
N THR A 10 18.34 20.58 -18.08
CA THR A 10 17.78 21.82 -18.61
C THR A 10 16.28 22.00 -18.28
N SER A 11 15.75 21.16 -17.38
CA SER A 11 14.33 21.13 -16.98
C SER A 11 13.35 20.80 -18.11
N LYS A 12 13.82 20.15 -19.19
CA LYS A 12 12.95 19.64 -20.26
C LYS A 12 12.57 18.20 -19.98
N VAL A 13 11.38 17.79 -20.40
CA VAL A 13 10.90 16.42 -20.22
C VAL A 13 11.72 15.47 -21.09
N ALA A 14 12.59 14.68 -20.45
CA ALA A 14 13.42 13.67 -21.10
C ALA A 14 12.70 12.32 -21.19
N ASN A 15 11.87 11.98 -20.20
CA ASN A 15 11.11 10.74 -20.18
C ASN A 15 9.82 10.88 -19.37
N THR A 16 8.90 9.94 -19.51
CA THR A 16 7.72 9.86 -18.64
C THR A 16 7.54 8.43 -18.17
N PHE A 17 7.30 8.26 -16.88
CA PHE A 17 6.82 7.00 -16.35
C PHE A 17 5.54 7.23 -15.57
N SER A 18 4.73 6.20 -15.52
CA SER A 18 3.48 6.21 -14.79
C SER A 18 3.58 5.18 -13.69
N PHE A 19 3.26 5.60 -12.47
CA PHE A 19 3.22 4.69 -11.34
C PHE A 19 1.93 4.85 -10.54
N GLY A 20 1.56 3.76 -9.87
CA GLY A 20 0.32 3.67 -9.11
C GLY A 20 -0.92 3.35 -9.96
N LEU A 21 -1.96 2.91 -9.28
CA LEU A 21 -3.26 2.64 -9.90
C LEU A 21 -3.92 3.92 -10.42
N ARG A 22 -4.78 3.79 -11.43
CA ARG A 22 -5.74 4.84 -11.76
C ARG A 22 -6.81 4.97 -10.69
N THR A 23 -6.55 5.88 -9.75
CA THR A 23 -7.56 6.43 -8.86
C THR A 23 -8.42 7.41 -9.67
N VAL A 24 -9.57 6.96 -10.12
CA VAL A 24 -10.65 7.87 -10.54
C VAL A 24 -11.44 8.17 -9.28
N ASN A 25 -11.53 9.45 -8.91
CA ASN A 25 -12.41 9.82 -7.83
C ASN A 25 -13.85 9.57 -8.29
N GLY A 26 -14.60 8.75 -7.54
CA GLY A 26 -16.02 8.51 -7.83
C GLY A 26 -16.89 9.75 -7.56
N ALA A 27 -16.32 10.78 -6.95
CA ALA A 27 -16.97 12.05 -6.66
C ALA A 27 -16.25 13.22 -7.31
N ASN A 28 -16.99 14.32 -7.49
CA ASN A 28 -16.45 15.61 -7.94
C ASN A 28 -15.40 16.11 -6.94
N GLU A 29 -14.26 16.60 -7.43
CA GLU A 29 -13.15 17.13 -6.63
C GLU A 29 -13.55 18.32 -5.75
N CYS A 30 -14.60 19.05 -6.13
CA CYS A 30 -15.15 20.15 -5.33
C CYS A 30 -16.03 19.67 -4.16
N SER A 31 -16.45 18.40 -4.15
CA SER A 31 -17.23 17.84 -3.04
C SER A 31 -16.35 17.56 -1.82
N GLU A 32 -16.94 17.54 -0.62
CA GLU A 32 -16.21 17.25 0.62
C GLU A 32 -15.50 15.90 0.57
N TYR A 33 -16.21 14.85 0.13
CA TYR A 33 -15.63 13.52 -0.09
C TYR A 33 -14.52 13.56 -1.14
N GLY A 34 -14.72 14.31 -2.22
CA GLY A 34 -13.73 14.47 -3.28
C GLY A 34 -12.41 15.07 -2.77
N ARG A 35 -12.52 16.15 -1.98
CA ARG A 35 -11.40 16.82 -1.31
C ARG A 35 -10.70 15.91 -0.30
N GLN A 36 -11.46 15.11 0.45
CA GLN A 36 -10.90 14.16 1.42
C GLN A 36 -10.05 13.09 0.73
N VAL A 37 -10.54 12.51 -0.36
CA VAL A 37 -9.80 11.52 -1.16
C VAL A 37 -8.52 12.15 -1.72
N LEU A 38 -8.60 13.37 -2.26
CA LEU A 38 -7.43 14.07 -2.79
C LEU A 38 -6.38 14.33 -1.69
N TYR A 39 -6.82 14.76 -0.51
CA TYR A 39 -5.94 14.95 0.64
C TYR A 39 -5.22 13.66 1.05
N GLN A 40 -5.93 12.52 1.11
CA GLN A 40 -5.33 11.23 1.45
C GLN A 40 -4.28 10.80 0.43
N VAL A 41 -4.56 11.02 -0.86
CA VAL A 41 -3.60 10.73 -1.94
C VAL A 41 -2.36 11.62 -1.80
N GLN A 42 -2.53 12.92 -1.59
CA GLN A 42 -1.42 13.85 -1.39
C GLN A 42 -0.59 13.50 -0.14
N ALA A 43 -1.24 13.14 0.95
CA ALA A 43 -0.57 12.75 2.19
C ALA A 43 0.31 11.49 2.01
N ASN A 44 -0.13 10.53 1.19
CA ASN A 44 0.69 9.35 0.86
C ASN A 44 1.97 9.74 0.08
N PHE A 45 1.89 10.70 -0.84
CA PHE A 45 3.07 11.17 -1.56
C PHE A 45 4.03 11.97 -0.68
N GLU A 46 3.50 12.83 0.19
CA GLU A 46 4.32 13.52 1.18
C GLU A 46 5.01 12.54 2.13
N PHE A 47 4.33 11.45 2.52
CA PHE A 47 4.95 10.37 3.29
C PHE A 47 6.13 9.74 2.53
N ILE A 48 5.93 9.36 1.27
CA ILE A 48 6.99 8.75 0.44
C ILE A 48 8.15 9.74 0.26
N ARG A 49 7.87 11.00 -0.08
CA ARG A 49 8.88 12.04 -0.26
C ARG A 49 9.74 12.22 0.99
N ARG A 50 9.11 12.38 2.17
CA ARG A 50 9.81 12.51 3.45
C ARG A 50 10.64 11.28 3.79
N TYR A 51 10.12 10.09 3.51
CA TYR A 51 10.85 8.84 3.71
C TYR A 51 12.08 8.75 2.81
N MET A 52 11.98 9.16 1.55
CA MET A 52 13.10 9.13 0.60
C MET A 52 14.16 10.19 0.91
N GLU A 53 13.75 11.40 1.32
CA GLU A 53 14.66 12.51 1.62
C GLU A 53 15.32 12.40 3.00
N GLY A 54 14.54 12.05 4.02
CA GLY A 54 14.95 12.08 5.42
C GLY A 54 14.98 10.72 6.12
N GLY A 55 14.70 9.63 5.38
CA GLY A 55 14.71 8.29 5.92
C GLY A 55 13.54 7.98 6.87
N PRO A 56 13.62 6.85 7.61
CA PRO A 56 12.54 6.37 8.48
C PRO A 56 12.17 7.30 9.64
N THR A 57 13.11 8.14 10.09
CA THR A 57 12.89 9.07 11.21
C THR A 57 12.13 10.33 10.80
N ALA A 58 12.09 10.64 9.50
CA ALA A 58 11.38 11.80 8.95
C ALA A 58 9.87 11.57 8.75
N VAL A 59 9.39 10.35 8.98
CA VAL A 59 7.98 9.97 8.89
C VAL A 59 7.40 9.58 10.24
N PRO A 60 6.07 9.71 10.44
CA PRO A 60 5.43 9.24 11.67
C PRO A 60 5.74 7.77 11.95
N PRO A 61 5.93 7.38 13.22
CA PRO A 61 6.28 6.01 13.58
C PRO A 61 5.17 5.04 13.14
N VAL A 62 5.59 3.90 12.60
CA VAL A 62 4.69 2.84 12.15
C VAL A 62 3.95 2.26 13.36
N LYS A 63 2.64 2.50 13.42
CA LYS A 63 1.79 2.01 14.53
C LYS A 63 1.57 0.50 14.50
N LYS A 64 1.71 -0.11 13.32
CA LYS A 64 1.40 -1.52 13.09
C LYS A 64 2.17 -2.05 11.91
N TYR A 65 2.98 -3.08 12.16
CA TYR A 65 3.66 -3.83 11.11
C TYR A 65 2.75 -4.94 10.56
N LEU A 66 2.97 -5.29 9.30
CA LEU A 66 2.42 -6.52 8.75
C LEU A 66 3.28 -7.68 9.25
N PRO A 67 2.66 -8.70 9.87
CA PRO A 67 3.40 -9.86 10.36
C PRO A 67 3.98 -10.63 9.17
N ARG A 68 5.25 -11.01 9.27
CA ARG A 68 5.97 -11.74 8.21
C ARG A 68 5.59 -13.23 8.20
N GLU A 69 5.25 -13.78 9.35
CA GLU A 69 4.97 -15.21 9.49
C GLU A 69 3.60 -15.60 8.90
N PRO A 70 3.52 -16.74 8.18
CA PRO A 70 2.25 -17.28 7.71
C PRO A 70 1.29 -17.50 8.87
N SER A 71 0.13 -16.85 8.80
CA SER A 71 -0.91 -17.02 9.81
C SER A 71 -2.28 -16.80 9.20
N LEU A 72 -3.17 -17.76 9.40
CA LEU A 72 -4.55 -17.67 8.92
C LEU A 72 -5.25 -16.44 9.52
N ARG A 73 -5.02 -16.15 10.80
CA ARG A 73 -5.57 -14.96 11.46
C ARG A 73 -5.09 -13.66 10.79
N ASN A 74 -3.83 -13.60 10.41
CA ASN A 74 -3.26 -12.43 9.73
C ASN A 74 -3.80 -12.31 8.31
N SER A 75 -3.92 -13.42 7.58
CA SER A 75 -4.53 -13.46 6.25
C SER A 75 -5.99 -12.99 6.29
N MET A 76 -6.79 -13.49 7.25
CA MET A 76 -8.15 -13.00 7.47
C MET A 76 -8.16 -11.50 7.79
N ARG A 77 -7.26 -11.02 8.66
CA ARG A 77 -7.21 -9.59 9.02
C ARG A 77 -6.89 -8.69 7.83
N VAL A 78 -6.04 -9.12 6.90
CA VAL A 78 -5.70 -8.36 5.68
C VAL A 78 -6.89 -8.30 4.74
N TRP A 79 -7.52 -9.44 4.45
CA TRP A 79 -8.62 -9.52 3.48
C TRP A 79 -9.94 -8.92 3.99
N PHE A 80 -10.21 -8.98 5.30
CA PHE A 80 -11.37 -8.33 5.90
C PHE A 80 -11.10 -6.87 6.32
N TYR A 81 -9.90 -6.34 6.10
CA TYR A 81 -9.58 -4.96 6.44
C TYR A 81 -10.48 -4.00 5.66
N GLY A 82 -11.15 -3.09 6.37
CA GLY A 82 -12.06 -2.10 5.77
C GLY A 82 -13.46 -2.63 5.39
N LEU A 83 -13.66 -3.96 5.26
CA LEU A 83 -14.98 -4.51 4.91
C LEU A 83 -16.04 -4.21 5.98
N GLY A 84 -15.64 -4.26 7.26
CA GLY A 84 -16.52 -3.89 8.37
C GLY A 84 -16.90 -2.41 8.40
N ASP A 85 -15.99 -1.54 7.97
CA ASP A 85 -16.25 -0.09 7.93
C ASP A 85 -17.19 0.27 6.77
N ILE A 86 -17.08 -0.43 5.63
CA ILE A 86 -18.03 -0.32 4.52
C ILE A 86 -19.44 -0.71 5.00
N GLY A 87 -19.58 -1.83 5.71
CA GLY A 87 -20.89 -2.31 6.20
C GLY A 87 -21.55 -1.41 7.25
N ARG A 88 -20.80 -0.48 7.86
CA ARG A 88 -21.33 0.50 8.82
C ARG A 88 -21.94 1.74 8.14
N ALA A 89 -21.60 2.01 6.89
CA ALA A 89 -22.02 3.22 6.20
C ALA A 89 -23.52 3.23 5.84
N SER A 90 -24.12 2.09 5.48
CA SER A 90 -25.56 1.99 5.22
C SER A 90 -26.07 0.55 5.32
N SER A 91 -27.39 0.36 5.39
CA SER A 91 -28.02 -0.96 5.37
C SER A 91 -27.74 -1.73 4.07
N ALA A 92 -27.75 -1.03 2.93
CA ALA A 92 -27.40 -1.60 1.64
C ALA A 92 -25.93 -2.07 1.61
N LEU A 93 -25.00 -1.24 2.10
CA LEU A 93 -23.59 -1.59 2.18
C LEU A 93 -23.31 -2.70 3.20
N ARG A 94 -24.14 -2.82 4.25
CA ARG A 94 -24.10 -3.96 5.18
C ARG A 94 -24.46 -5.26 4.50
N ALA A 95 -25.56 -5.29 3.74
CA ALA A 95 -25.96 -6.45 2.96
C ALA A 95 -24.88 -6.82 1.93
N PHE A 96 -24.34 -5.82 1.23
CA PHE A 96 -23.21 -6.01 0.31
C PHE A 96 -21.99 -6.61 1.02
N SER A 97 -21.60 -6.08 2.18
CA SER A 97 -20.46 -6.58 2.96
C SER A 97 -20.67 -8.02 3.42
N PHE A 98 -21.91 -8.39 3.78
CA PHE A 98 -22.27 -9.76 4.13
C PHE A 98 -22.13 -10.71 2.94
N VAL A 99 -22.66 -10.35 1.76
CA VAL A 99 -22.53 -11.17 0.54
C VAL A 99 -21.06 -11.32 0.14
N MET A 100 -20.27 -10.25 0.25
CA MET A 100 -18.83 -10.29 -0.08
C MET A 100 -17.99 -11.06 0.94
N SER A 101 -18.49 -11.33 2.15
CA SER A 101 -17.72 -12.06 3.17
C SER A 101 -17.33 -13.47 2.74
N GLY A 102 -18.16 -14.17 1.95
CA GLY A 102 -17.87 -15.52 1.46
C GLY A 102 -16.67 -15.56 0.50
N PRO A 103 -16.69 -14.81 -0.62
CA PRO A 103 -15.54 -14.67 -1.51
C PRO A 103 -14.29 -14.16 -0.81
N VAL A 104 -14.42 -13.15 0.08
CA VAL A 104 -13.29 -12.60 0.84
C VAL A 104 -12.69 -13.64 1.78
N PHE A 105 -13.52 -14.48 2.42
CA PHE A 105 -13.05 -15.60 3.22
C PHE A 105 -12.26 -16.60 2.38
N LEU A 106 -12.77 -16.99 1.21
CA LEU A 106 -12.04 -17.89 0.30
C LEU A 106 -10.68 -17.30 -0.11
N LEU A 107 -10.64 -16.02 -0.47
CA LEU A 107 -9.39 -15.32 -0.79
C LEU A 107 -8.42 -15.29 0.39
N SER A 108 -8.93 -15.14 1.63
CA SER A 108 -8.09 -15.17 2.83
C SER A 108 -7.45 -16.54 3.07
N VAL A 109 -8.17 -17.64 2.79
CA VAL A 109 -7.65 -19.00 2.89
C VAL A 109 -6.62 -19.25 1.79
N LEU A 110 -6.92 -18.87 0.55
CA LEU A 110 -5.99 -19.01 -0.57
C LEU A 110 -4.72 -18.20 -0.35
N HIS A 111 -4.83 -16.98 0.18
CA HIS A 111 -3.69 -16.17 0.57
C HIS A 111 -2.85 -16.84 1.66
N TYR A 112 -3.48 -17.44 2.67
CA TYR A 112 -2.76 -18.21 3.69
C TYR A 112 -2.00 -19.41 3.09
N ILE A 113 -2.64 -20.17 2.20
CA ILE A 113 -1.99 -21.27 1.48
C ILE A 113 -0.81 -20.74 0.65
N ALA A 114 -0.99 -19.62 -0.04
CA ALA A 114 0.08 -18.99 -0.82
C ALA A 114 1.25 -18.58 0.07
N GLN A 115 1.02 -18.08 1.28
CA GLN A 115 2.10 -17.78 2.24
C GLN A 115 2.87 -19.03 2.68
N LEU A 116 2.19 -20.18 2.78
CA LEU A 116 2.84 -21.44 3.16
C LEU A 116 3.64 -22.08 2.01
N THR A 117 3.18 -21.91 0.77
CA THR A 117 3.77 -22.59 -0.39
C THR A 117 4.76 -21.73 -1.18
N SER A 118 4.66 -20.40 -1.06
CA SER A 118 5.55 -19.47 -1.77
C SER A 118 6.90 -19.35 -1.06
N ARG A 119 7.96 -19.19 -1.85
CA ARG A 119 9.30 -18.91 -1.35
C ARG A 119 9.45 -17.43 -1.03
N GLU A 120 10.27 -17.10 -0.04
CA GLU A 120 10.64 -15.70 0.19
C GLU A 120 11.39 -15.17 -1.05
N PRO A 121 11.07 -13.95 -1.52
CA PRO A 121 11.80 -13.34 -2.62
C PRO A 121 13.24 -13.05 -2.17
N VAL A 122 14.20 -13.54 -2.95
CA VAL A 122 15.62 -13.25 -2.77
C VAL A 122 16.00 -12.19 -3.78
N TRP A 123 16.62 -11.10 -3.32
CA TRP A 123 17.17 -10.09 -4.21
C TRP A 123 18.35 -10.67 -4.98
N PRO A 124 18.53 -10.35 -6.26
CA PRO A 124 19.66 -10.86 -7.01
C PRO A 124 20.96 -10.19 -6.51
N PRO A 125 22.13 -10.84 -6.68
CA PRO A 125 23.39 -10.42 -6.05
C PRO A 125 23.79 -8.98 -6.34
N GLU A 126 23.47 -8.47 -7.53
CA GLU A 126 23.73 -7.10 -7.94
C GLU A 126 22.98 -6.06 -7.09
N VAL A 127 21.74 -6.38 -6.67
CA VAL A 127 20.94 -5.51 -5.80
C VAL A 127 21.47 -5.58 -4.37
N GLU A 128 21.80 -6.78 -3.89
CA GLU A 128 22.37 -6.93 -2.55
C GLU A 128 23.72 -6.20 -2.42
N ALA A 129 24.57 -6.25 -3.46
CA ALA A 129 25.84 -5.54 -3.50
C ALA A 129 25.62 -4.02 -3.45
N ALA A 130 24.69 -3.48 -4.26
CA ALA A 130 24.35 -2.06 -4.23
C ALA A 130 23.78 -1.60 -2.89
N CYS A 131 23.06 -2.46 -2.17
CA CYS A 131 22.48 -2.14 -0.87
C CYS A 131 23.48 -2.27 0.31
N ARG A 132 24.55 -3.06 0.19
CA ARG A 132 25.53 -3.27 1.29
C ARG A 132 26.26 -2.00 1.71
N ASP A 133 26.47 -1.07 0.78
CA ASP A 133 27.15 0.19 1.06
C ASP A 133 26.26 1.20 1.79
N THR A 134 24.95 0.93 1.89
CA THR A 134 24.02 1.70 2.70
C THR A 134 23.88 0.97 4.04
N GLN A 135 24.48 1.50 5.13
CA GLN A 135 24.35 0.93 6.48
C GLN A 135 22.87 0.68 6.81
N ALA A 136 22.42 -0.57 6.67
CA ALA A 136 21.06 -0.95 6.99
C ALA A 136 20.89 -0.94 8.51
N THR A 137 20.09 0.00 9.01
CA THR A 137 19.59 -0.09 10.40
C THR A 137 18.74 -1.37 10.48
N PRO A 138 19.01 -2.30 11.41
CA PRO A 138 18.28 -3.55 11.47
C PRO A 138 16.80 -3.28 11.69
N LEU A 139 15.95 -3.75 10.77
CA LEU A 139 14.51 -3.72 10.94
C LEU A 139 14.14 -4.68 12.08
N VAL A 140 13.61 -4.12 13.16
CA VAL A 140 13.17 -4.87 14.34
C VAL A 140 12.17 -5.94 13.91
N ARG A 141 12.51 -7.21 14.16
CA ARG A 141 11.61 -8.36 14.00
C ARG A 141 10.46 -8.18 14.98
N ALA A 142 9.24 -8.02 14.47
CA ALA A 142 8.01 -7.97 15.24
C ALA A 142 7.39 -9.37 15.37
#